data_AF-A0A401GYZ6-F1
#
_entry.id   AF-A0A401GYZ6-F1
#
_cell.length_a   1.000
_cell.length_b   1.000
_cell.length_c   1.000
_cell.angle_alpha   90.00
_cell.angle_beta   90.00
_cell.angle_gamma   90.00
#
_symmetry.space_group_name_H-M   'P 1'
#
loop_
_entity.id
_entity.type
_entity.pdbx_description
1 polymer ?
#
loop_
_entity_poly.entity_id
_entity_poly.type
_entity_poly.pdbx_seq_one_letter_code
_entity_poly.pdbx_strand_id
1 'polypeptide(L)'
;MCPVLLQLQWLLVVETWEKDPSKPNPFVVTRPAMTQASVHLQLVNEEAVELENGEQCGVLRDLISPSVIIMVGIELQEQQYRLRQDTEGLGAHSMDLQ
;
A
#
# COMPACT_ATOMS: atom_id res chain seq x y z
N MET A 1 8.03 13.97 13.71
CA MET A 1 9.19 13.26 14.29
C MET A 1 10.45 13.74 13.58
N CYS A 2 11.53 14.01 14.31
CA CYS A 2 12.76 14.57 13.73
C CYS A 2 13.58 13.47 13.00
N PRO A 3 13.99 13.66 11.73
CA PRO A 3 14.67 12.62 10.93
C PRO A 3 15.94 12.05 11.57
N VAL A 4 16.70 12.90 12.28
CA VAL A 4 17.95 12.53 12.95
C VAL A 4 17.73 11.51 14.07
N LEU A 5 16.61 11.59 14.77
CA LEU A 5 16.29 10.65 15.86
C LEU A 5 15.95 9.24 15.34
N LEU A 6 15.35 9.15 14.14
CA LEU A 6 15.01 7.88 13.52
C LEU A 6 16.27 7.10 13.07
N GLN A 7 17.29 7.83 12.59
CA GLN A 7 18.58 7.24 12.18
C GLN A 7 19.33 6.63 13.37
N LEU A 8 19.38 7.33 14.51
CA LEU A 8 20.05 6.84 15.71
C LEU A 8 19.37 5.59 16.30
N GLN A 9 18.04 5.56 16.28
CA GLN A 9 17.29 4.40 16.75
C GLN A 9 17.55 3.17 15.86
N TRP A 10 17.55 3.35 14.53
CA TRP A 10 17.84 2.25 13.61
C TRP A 10 19.25 1.69 13.82
N LEU A 11 20.25 2.58 13.90
CA LEU A 11 21.64 2.17 14.13
C LEU A 11 21.79 1.35 15.42
N LEU A 12 21.17 1.80 16.51
CA LEU A 12 21.22 1.08 17.79
C LEU A 12 20.61 -0.32 17.68
N VAL A 13 19.48 -0.47 16.99
CA VAL A 13 18.84 -1.78 16.82
C VAL A 13 19.73 -2.71 15.97
N VAL A 14 20.34 -2.20 14.89
CA VAL A 14 21.28 -2.96 14.06
C VAL A 14 22.49 -3.41 14.87
N GLU A 15 23.18 -2.50 15.56
CA GLU A 15 24.35 -2.86 16.36
C GLU A 15 24.02 -3.85 17.48
N THR A 16 22.83 -3.73 18.09
CA THR A 16 22.39 -4.64 19.17
C THR A 16 22.20 -6.06 18.63
N TRP A 17 21.66 -6.20 17.42
CA TRP A 17 21.51 -7.48 16.76
C TRP A 17 22.85 -8.04 16.24
N GLU A 18 23.72 -7.19 15.69
CA GLU A 18 25.06 -7.62 15.23
C GLU A 18 25.94 -8.12 16.38
N LYS A 19 25.85 -7.49 17.55
CA LYS A 19 26.57 -7.91 18.77
C LYS A 19 26.00 -9.19 19.38
N ASP A 20 24.70 -9.43 19.22
CA ASP A 20 24.00 -10.60 19.76
C ASP A 20 22.89 -11.07 18.80
N PRO A 21 23.17 -12.08 17.95
CA PRO A 21 22.20 -12.61 17.00
C PRO A 21 20.97 -13.27 17.63
N SER A 22 20.93 -13.48 18.95
CA SER A 22 19.73 -13.93 19.66
C SER A 22 18.69 -12.81 19.85
N LYS A 23 19.08 -11.54 19.62
CA LYS A 23 18.18 -10.38 19.63
C LYS A 23 17.32 -10.34 18.36
N PRO A 24 16.20 -9.58 18.37
CA PRO A 24 15.34 -9.46 17.19
C PRO A 24 16.10 -8.93 15.97
N ASN A 25 16.01 -9.64 14.86
CA ASN A 25 16.64 -9.24 13.61
C ASN A 25 15.90 -8.03 13.00
N PRO A 26 16.55 -6.86 12.86
CA PRO A 26 15.90 -5.65 12.34
C PRO A 26 15.49 -5.76 10.87
N PHE A 27 16.05 -6.69 10.12
CA PHE A 27 15.75 -6.92 8.71
C PHE A 27 14.55 -7.84 8.50
N VAL A 28 14.04 -8.48 9.55
CA VAL A 28 12.80 -9.24 9.49
C VAL A 28 11.63 -8.28 9.59
N VAL A 29 10.71 -8.36 8.64
CA VAL A 29 9.47 -7.57 8.67
C VAL A 29 8.65 -8.01 9.90
N THR A 30 8.50 -7.11 10.87
CA THR A 30 7.73 -7.35 12.10
C THR A 30 6.26 -6.97 11.98
N ARG A 31 5.89 -6.29 10.88
CA ARG A 31 4.50 -5.90 10.64
C ARG A 31 3.75 -7.08 10.02
N PRO A 32 2.51 -7.38 10.48
CA PRO A 32 1.67 -8.34 9.79
C PRO A 32 1.52 -7.89 8.33
N ALA A 33 1.71 -8.82 7.40
CA ALA A 33 1.46 -8.57 6.00
C ALA A 33 -0.05 -8.35 5.82
N MET A 34 -0.49 -7.09 5.77
CA MET A 34 -1.83 -6.78 5.31
C MET A 34 -1.89 -7.04 3.82
N THR A 35 -2.84 -7.88 3.41
CA THR A 35 -3.10 -8.16 2.01
C THR A 35 -4.21 -7.23 1.51
N GLN A 36 -4.20 -6.90 0.21
CA GLN A 36 -5.29 -6.16 -0.43
C GLN A 36 -6.64 -6.86 -0.21
N ALA A 37 -6.67 -8.19 -0.26
CA ALA A 37 -7.85 -9.00 0.02
C ALA A 37 -8.37 -8.83 1.46
N SER A 38 -7.47 -8.83 2.46
CA SER A 38 -7.88 -8.63 3.87
C SER A 38 -8.41 -7.22 4.13
N VAL A 39 -7.80 -6.21 3.51
CA VAL A 39 -8.27 -4.82 3.62
C VAL A 39 -9.63 -4.65 2.93
N HIS A 40 -9.81 -5.23 1.73
CA HIS A 40 -11.08 -5.19 1.04
C HIS A 40 -12.20 -5.90 1.80
N LEU A 41 -11.92 -7.08 2.37
CA LEU A 41 -12.87 -7.79 3.20
C LEU A 41 -13.32 -6.93 4.39
N GLN A 42 -12.38 -6.23 5.03
CA GLN A 42 -12.72 -5.32 6.12
C GLN A 42 -13.62 -4.17 5.64
N LEU A 43 -13.29 -3.52 4.53
CA LEU A 43 -14.09 -2.42 3.97
C LEU A 43 -15.51 -2.86 3.60
N VAL A 44 -15.66 -4.04 2.98
CA VAL A 44 -16.98 -4.60 2.63
C VAL A 44 -17.81 -4.90 3.88
N ASN A 45 -17.18 -5.41 4.94
CA ASN A 45 -17.88 -5.67 6.21
C ASN A 45 -18.33 -4.38 6.88
N GLU A 46 -17.48 -3.35 6.91
CA GLU A 46 -17.82 -2.02 7.44
C GLU A 46 -18.99 -1.40 6.67
N GLU A 47 -18.96 -1.48 5.34
CA GLU A 47 -20.05 -0.99 4.48
C GLU A 47 -21.36 -1.76 4.69
N ALA A 48 -21.30 -3.08 4.92
CA ALA A 48 -22.48 -3.89 5.24
C ALA A 48 -23.13 -3.44 6.55
N VAL A 49 -22.33 -3.09 7.56
CA VAL A 49 -22.82 -2.54 8.84
C VAL A 49 -23.42 -1.15 8.64
N GLU A 50 -22.78 -0.26 7.87
CA GLU A 50 -23.33 1.07 7.53
C GLU A 50 -24.69 0.95 6.81
N LEU A 51 -24.81 -0.02 5.90
CA LEU A 51 -26.05 -0.32 5.19
C LEU A 51 -27.15 -0.79 6.14
N GLU A 52 -26.85 -1.70 7.07
CA GLU A 52 -27.81 -2.18 8.07
C GLU A 52 -28.30 -1.05 8.98
N ASN A 53 -27.41 -0.13 9.36
CA ASN A 53 -27.74 1.03 10.19
C ASN A 53 -28.48 2.14 9.44
N GLY A 54 -28.69 2.01 8.13
CA GLY A 54 -29.32 3.03 7.30
C GLY A 54 -28.46 4.29 7.11
N GLU A 55 -27.14 4.18 7.28
CA GLU A 55 -26.18 5.29 7.18
C GLU A 55 -25.76 5.59 5.73
N GLN A 56 -26.47 5.05 4.74
CA GLN A 56 -26.23 5.35 3.33
C GLN A 56 -26.68 6.78 3.00
N CYS A 57 -25.72 7.70 3.01
CA CYS A 57 -25.93 9.09 2.58
C CYS A 57 -25.18 9.35 1.26
N GLY A 58 -25.92 9.64 0.19
CA GLY A 58 -25.41 10.24 -1.05
C GLY A 58 -25.56 9.39 -2.31
N VAL A 59 -25.96 10.03 -3.41
CA VAL A 59 -26.25 9.45 -4.74
C VAL A 59 -25.09 8.60 -5.30
N LEU A 60 -23.84 8.91 -4.93
CA LEU A 60 -22.66 8.17 -5.40
C LEU A 60 -22.62 6.74 -4.83
N ARG A 61 -23.06 6.55 -3.58
CA ARG A 61 -23.04 5.23 -2.90
C ARG A 61 -24.13 4.30 -3.44
N ASP A 62 -25.19 4.83 -4.05
CA ASP A 62 -26.24 4.04 -4.70
C ASP A 62 -25.77 3.40 -6.01
N LEU A 63 -24.76 4.01 -6.66
CA LEU A 63 -24.25 3.58 -7.96
C LEU A 63 -23.08 2.61 -7.82
N ILE A 64 -22.13 2.91 -6.92
CA ILE A 64 -20.92 2.12 -6.72
C ILE A 64 -20.52 2.17 -5.25
N SER A 65 -20.25 0.98 -4.70
CA SER A 65 -19.69 0.82 -3.35
C SER A 65 -18.34 1.57 -3.21
N PRO A 66 -18.11 2.32 -2.12
CA PRO A 66 -16.81 2.97 -1.87
C PRO A 66 -15.64 1.98 -1.83
N SER A 67 -15.84 0.76 -1.32
CA SER A 67 -14.79 -0.26 -1.27
C SER A 67 -14.32 -0.66 -2.67
N VAL A 68 -15.24 -0.72 -3.63
CA VAL A 68 -14.95 -0.97 -5.06
C VAL A 68 -14.15 0.19 -5.67
N ILE A 69 -14.53 1.43 -5.38
CA ILE A 69 -13.81 2.62 -5.89
C ILE A 69 -12.35 2.61 -5.39
N ILE A 70 -12.13 2.30 -4.11
CA ILE A 70 -10.80 2.21 -3.52
C ILE A 70 -9.97 1.11 -4.21
N MET A 71 -10.55 -0.07 -4.39
CA MET A 71 -9.88 -1.20 -5.06
C MET A 71 -9.44 -0.84 -6.48
N VAL A 72 -10.35 -0.32 -7.28
CA VAL A 72 -10.08 0.09 -8.67
C VAL A 72 -9.03 1.21 -8.70
N GLY A 73 -9.07 2.14 -7.75
CA GLY A 73 -8.06 3.20 -7.64
C GLY A 73 -6.65 2.66 -7.39
N ILE A 74 -6.51 1.65 -6.52
CA ILE A 74 -5.22 1.00 -6.24
C ILE A 74 -4.70 0.29 -7.51
N GLU A 75 -5.57 -0.47 -8.18
CA GLU A 75 -5.21 -1.17 -9.42
C GLU A 75 -4.75 -0.18 -10.51
N LEU A 76 -5.51 0.89 -10.73
CA LEU A 76 -5.17 1.94 -11.69
C LEU A 76 -3.82 2.60 -11.36
N GLN A 77 -3.55 2.86 -10.08
CA GLN A 77 -2.28 3.44 -9.64
C GLN A 77 -1.09 2.51 -9.95
N GLU A 78 -1.22 1.22 -9.67
CA GLU A 78 -0.19 0.21 -10.00
C GLU A 78 0.04 0.18 -11.52
N GLN A 79 -1.02 0.15 -12.33
CA GLN A 79 -0.89 0.18 -13.79
C GLN A 79 -0.19 1.45 -14.28
N GLN A 80 -0.56 2.62 -13.76
CA GLN A 80 0.08 3.89 -14.11
C GLN A 80 1.55 3.93 -13.68
N TYR A 81 1.88 3.35 -12.53
CA TYR A 81 3.25 3.24 -12.06
C TYR A 81 4.09 2.38 -13.01
N ARG A 82 3.60 1.19 -13.39
CA ARG A 82 4.28 0.30 -14.35
C ARG A 82 4.45 0.96 -15.71
N LEU A 83 3.39 1.55 -16.24
CA LEU A 83 3.45 2.28 -17.51
C LEU A 83 4.51 3.38 -17.49
N ARG A 84 4.61 4.15 -16.41
CA ARG A 84 5.66 5.18 -16.27
C ARG A 84 7.06 4.57 -16.32
N GLN A 85 7.31 3.51 -15.53
CA GLN A 85 8.60 2.82 -15.54
C GLN A 85 8.96 2.28 -16.94
N ASP A 86 8.00 1.66 -17.62
CA ASP A 86 8.19 1.14 -18.97
C ASP A 86 8.51 2.28 -19.94
N THR A 87 7.74 3.37 -19.92
CA THR A 87 7.99 4.53 -20.79
C THR A 87 9.32 5.24 -20.52
N GLU A 88 9.78 5.27 -19.26
CA GLU A 88 11.11 5.80 -18.90
C GLU A 88 12.24 4.88 -19.40
N GLY A 89 11.97 3.57 -19.48
CA GLY A 89 12.88 2.56 -20.02
C GLY A 89 12.91 2.51 -21.55
N LEU A 90 11.90 3.02 -22.25
CA LEU A 90 11.90 3.19 -23.69
C LEU A 90 12.86 4.34 -24.08
N GLY A 91 14.09 3.99 -24.46
CA GLY A 91 15.03 4.95 -25.04
C GLY A 91 14.51 5.59 -26.34
N ALA A 92 15.14 6.70 -26.75
CA ALA A 92 14.74 7.57 -27.87
C ALA A 92 14.54 6.87 -29.25
N HIS A 93 14.94 5.61 -29.39
CA HIS A 93 14.82 4.80 -30.61
C HIS A 93 13.56 3.93 -30.69
N SER A 94 12.69 3.94 -29.69
CA SER A 94 11.46 3.12 -29.75
C SER A 94 10.41 3.63 -30.76
N MET A 95 10.65 4.79 -31.40
CA MET A 95 9.78 5.36 -32.44
C MET A 95 10.34 5.22 -33.87
N ASP A 96 11.37 4.39 -34.10
CA ASP A 96 11.76 4.04 -35.47
C ASP A 96 10.75 3.05 -36.06
N LEU A 97 9.61 3.58 -36.52
CA LEU A 97 8.78 2.92 -37.52
C LEU A 97 9.55 2.95 -38.85
N GLN A 98 10.04 1.78 -39.26
CA GLN A 98 10.57 1.52 -40.60
C GLN A 98 9.55 1.79 -41.70
#